data_AF-A0A353T4P5-F1
#
_entry.id   AF-A0A353T4P5-F1
#
_cell.length_a   1.000
_cell.length_b   1.000
_cell.length_c   1.000
_cell.angle_alpha   90.00
_cell.angle_beta   90.00
_cell.angle_gamma   90.00
#
_symmetry.space_group_name_H-M   'P 1'
#
loop_
_entity.id
_entity.type
_entity.pdbx_description
1 polymer ?
#
loop_
_entity_poly.entity_id
_entity_poly.type
_entity_poly.pdbx_seq_one_letter_code
_entity_poly.pdbx_strand_id
1 'polypeptide(L)' 'MDQRDGMNYAPKGKPNPVVKKGEFVFAAIGLDHGHIRGMTNGLLEAGATLKWVYDPDPKKAESFRKAYDATGVRVAE' A
#
# COMPACT_ATOMS: atom_id res chain seq x y z
N MET A 1 11.14 -6.45 18.57
CA MET A 1 10.62 -5.36 17.71
C MET A 1 9.54 -4.65 18.49
N ASP A 2 9.78 -3.39 18.85
CA ASP A 2 8.88 -2.62 19.69
C ASP A 2 7.56 -2.35 18.94
N GLN A 3 6.43 -2.80 19.49
CA GLN A 3 5.09 -2.66 18.91
C GLN A 3 4.56 -1.21 18.98
N ARG A 4 5.36 -0.27 19.48
CA ARG A 4 4.98 1.13 19.72
C ARG A 4 5.36 2.09 18.59
N ASP A 5 6.02 1.62 17.53
CA ASP A 5 6.40 2.47 16.41
C ASP A 5 5.33 2.48 15.30
N GLY A 6 4.31 3.33 15.44
CA GLY A 6 3.27 3.54 14.43
C GLY A 6 3.79 4.04 13.07
N MET A 7 5.05 4.51 13.00
CA MET A 7 5.68 4.92 11.73
C MET A 7 6.21 3.73 10.93
N ASN A 8 6.54 2.61 11.58
CA ASN A 8 7.12 1.43 10.93
C ASN A 8 6.29 0.14 11.09
N TYR A 9 5.26 0.15 11.93
CA TYR A 9 4.37 -0.99 12.12
C TYR A 9 3.31 -1.08 11.02
N ALA A 10 3.46 -2.05 10.12
CA ALA A 10 2.45 -2.41 9.13
C ALA A 10 1.99 -3.86 9.41
N PRO A 11 0.85 -4.07 10.09
CA PRO A 11 0.35 -5.41 10.32
C PRO A 11 0.08 -6.10 8.97
N LYS A 12 0.44 -7.38 8.88
CA LYS A 12 0.08 -8.27 7.79
C LYS A 12 -0.93 -9.27 8.35
N GLY A 13 -2.17 -9.19 7.89
CA GLY A 13 -3.24 -10.11 8.22
C GLY A 13 -3.22 -11.36 7.34
N LYS A 14 -4.23 -12.21 7.52
CA LYS A 14 -4.50 -13.32 6.59
C LYS A 14 -5.42 -12.79 5.48
N PRO A 15 -5.09 -12.96 4.20
CA PRO A 15 -5.96 -12.56 3.11
C PRO A 15 -7.38 -13.14 3.27
N ASN A 16 -8.39 -12.29 3.18
CA ASN A 16 -9.81 -12.65 3.24
C ASN A 16 -10.55 -11.84 2.17
N PRO A 17 -10.43 -12.24 0.89
CA PRO A 17 -10.92 -11.43 -0.22
C PRO A 17 -12.44 -11.33 -0.19
N VAL A 18 -12.93 -10.10 -0.27
CA VAL A 18 -14.37 -9.76 -0.38
C VAL A 18 -14.72 -9.17 -1.75
N VAL A 19 -13.70 -8.88 -2.57
CA VAL A 19 -13.82 -8.50 -3.98
C VAL A 19 -12.88 -9.35 -4.83
N LYS A 20 -13.22 -9.55 -6.10
CA LYS A 20 -12.33 -10.19 -7.06
C LYS A 20 -11.29 -9.19 -7.56
N LYS A 21 -10.19 -9.74 -8.10
CA LYS A 21 -9.13 -8.94 -8.73
C LYS A 21 -9.73 -7.99 -9.78
N GLY A 22 -9.41 -6.70 -9.66
CA GLY A 22 -9.88 -5.65 -10.58
C GLY A 22 -11.27 -5.07 -10.27
N GLU A 23 -12.05 -5.65 -9.34
CA GLU A 23 -13.37 -5.10 -8.98
C GLU A 23 -13.25 -3.84 -8.11
N PHE A 24 -12.19 -3.74 -7.30
CA PHE A 24 -11.88 -2.54 -6.53
C PHE A 24 -10.44 -2.11 -6.79
N VAL A 25 -10.27 -1.02 -7.54
CA VAL A 25 -8.97 -0.47 -7.92
C VAL A 25 -8.72 0.81 -7.15
N PHE A 26 -7.54 0.96 -6.56
CA PHE A 26 -7.19 2.15 -5.77
C PHE A 26 -5.77 2.65 -6.05
N ALA A 27 -5.49 3.84 -5.53
CA ALA A 27 -4.17 4.46 -5.51
C ALA A 27 -3.80 4.92 -4.09
N ALA A 28 -2.52 4.91 -3.76
CA ALA A 28 -1.99 5.48 -2.51
C ALA A 28 -1.35 6.86 -2.79
N ILE A 29 -1.79 7.89 -2.07
CA ILE A 29 -1.33 9.27 -2.25
C ILE A 29 -0.97 9.85 -0.88
N GLY A 30 0.23 10.45 -0.78
CA GLY A 30 0.73 11.04 0.46
C GLY A 30 1.30 9.97 1.40
N LEU A 31 2.63 9.92 1.49
CA LEU A 31 3.37 8.81 2.10
C LEU A 31 4.12 9.22 3.38
N ASP A 32 3.69 10.30 4.02
CA ASP A 32 4.37 10.90 5.17
C ASP A 32 4.23 10.09 6.46
N HIS A 33 3.28 9.16 6.54
CA HIS A 33 3.00 8.39 7.74
C HIS A 33 2.86 6.88 7.47
N GLY A 34 3.44 6.04 8.34
CA GLY A 34 3.52 4.58 8.17
C GLY A 34 2.17 3.87 8.00
N HIS A 35 1.09 4.43 8.54
CA HIS A 35 -0.28 3.92 8.44
C HIS A 35 -0.73 3.66 6.99
N ILE A 36 -0.22 4.40 6.01
CA ILE A 36 -0.58 4.20 4.60
C ILE A 36 -0.22 2.78 4.11
N ARG A 37 0.83 2.17 4.67
CA ARG A 37 1.20 0.77 4.39
C ARG A 37 0.20 -0.20 5.00
N GLY A 38 -0.24 0.06 6.24
CA GLY A 38 -1.29 -0.72 6.90
C GLY A 38 -2.62 -0.67 6.13
N MET A 39 -3.03 0.53 5.71
CA MET A 39 -4.22 0.74 4.88
C MET A 39 -4.12 -0.02 3.54
N THR A 40 -2.97 0.10 2.87
CA THR A 40 -2.72 -0.57 1.59
C THR A 40 -2.74 -2.09 1.76
N ASN A 41 -2.12 -2.63 2.80
CA ASN A 41 -2.13 -4.06 3.10
C ASN A 41 -3.56 -4.57 3.34
N GLY A 42 -4.36 -3.86 4.16
CA GLY A 42 -5.73 -4.25 4.46
C GLY A 42 -6.61 -4.32 3.19
N LEU A 43 -6.44 -3.35 2.28
CA LEU A 43 -7.14 -3.37 0.99
C LEU A 43 -6.68 -4.55 0.11
N LEU A 44 -5.37 -4.80 0.01
CA LEU A 44 -4.83 -5.93 -0.75
C LEU A 44 -5.31 -7.28 -0.18
N GLU A 45 -5.32 -7.43 1.14
CA GLU A 45 -5.83 -8.61 1.84
C GLU A 45 -7.33 -8.83 1.60
N ALA A 46 -8.09 -7.74 1.39
CA ALA A 46 -9.50 -7.77 1.00
C ALA A 46 -9.72 -8.04 -0.51
N GLY A 47 -8.67 -8.18 -1.32
CA GLY A 47 -8.73 -8.50 -2.75
C GLY A 47 -8.65 -7.29 -3.70
N ALA A 48 -8.45 -6.08 -3.16
CA ALA A 48 -8.29 -4.87 -3.94
C ALA A 48 -7.04 -4.91 -4.85
N THR A 49 -7.04 -4.05 -5.87
CA THR A 49 -5.91 -3.88 -6.79
C THR A 49 -5.28 -2.49 -6.60
N LEU A 50 -4.07 -2.44 -6.08
CA LEU A 50 -3.26 -1.23 -6.05
C LEU A 50 -2.73 -0.95 -7.46
N LYS A 51 -3.15 0.14 -8.08
CA LYS A 51 -2.75 0.49 -9.44
C LYS A 51 -1.66 1.56 -9.48
N TRP A 52 -1.80 2.60 -8.64
CA TRP A 52 -0.92 3.75 -8.66
C TRP A 52 -0.45 4.16 -7.28
N VAL A 53 0.74 4.75 -7.22
CA VAL A 53 1.23 5.50 -6.05
C VAL A 53 1.70 6.87 -6.50
N TYR A 54 1.45 7.89 -5.68
CA TYR A 54 1.96 9.24 -5.90
C TYR A 54 2.39 9.90 -4.59
N ASP A 55 3.49 10.64 -4.65
CA ASP A 55 3.92 11.57 -3.61
C ASP A 55 4.70 12.70 -4.29
N PRO A 56 4.57 13.96 -3.83
CA PRO A 56 5.40 15.05 -4.33
C PRO A 56 6.91 14.79 -4.18
N ASP A 57 7.32 13.97 -3.21
CA ASP A 57 8.66 13.43 -3.12
C ASP A 57 8.79 12.14 -3.94
N PRO A 58 9.47 12.18 -5.11
CA PRO A 58 9.60 11.01 -5.98
C PRO A 58 10.35 9.85 -5.30
N LYS A 59 11.18 10.12 -4.29
CA LYS A 59 11.88 9.07 -3.54
C LYS A 59 10.91 8.28 -2.67
N LYS A 60 9.91 8.93 -2.08
CA LYS A 60 8.86 8.24 -1.30
C LYS A 60 8.01 7.39 -2.22
N ALA A 61 7.58 7.94 -3.36
CA ALA A 61 6.79 7.22 -4.35
C ALA A 61 7.52 5.95 -4.84
N GLU A 62 8.81 6.06 -5.17
CA GLU A 62 9.60 4.90 -5.60
C GLU A 62 9.88 3.89 -4.47
N SER A 63 10.16 4.37 -3.25
CA SER A 63 10.31 3.48 -2.09
C SER A 63 9.04 2.65 -1.87
N PHE A 64 7.88 3.28 -1.99
CA PHE A 64 6.59 2.61 -1.86
C PHE A 64 6.31 1.65 -3.02
N ARG A 65 6.56 2.06 -4.27
CA ARG A 65 6.44 1.18 -5.44
C ARG A 65 7.26 -0.10 -5.25
N LYS A 66 8.51 0.01 -4.80
CA LYS A 66 9.38 -1.14 -4.51
C LYS A 66 8.83 -2.05 -3.41
N ALA A 67 8.25 -1.47 -2.36
CA ALA A 67 7.65 -2.25 -1.27
C ALA A 67 6.44 -3.08 -1.72
N TYR A 68 5.76 -2.66 -2.79
CA TYR A 68 4.56 -3.30 -3.35
C TYR A 68 4.75 -3.81 -4.78
N ASP A 69 5.98 -4.09 -5.21
CA ASP A 69 6.33 -4.44 -6.60
C ASP A 69 5.51 -5.63 -7.14
N ALA A 70 5.21 -6.61 -6.28
CA ALA A 70 4.40 -7.79 -6.62
C ALA A 70 2.95 -7.48 -7.04
N THR A 71 2.44 -6.29 -6.73
CA THR A 71 1.10 -5.84 -7.15
C THR A 71 1.06 -5.32 -8.58
N GLY A 72 2.23 -4.99 -9.16
CA GLY A 72 2.31 -4.28 -10.44
C GLY A 72 1.99 -2.78 -10.36
N VAL A 73 2.03 -2.21 -9.14
CA VAL A 73 1.83 -0.77 -8.91
C VAL A 73 2.84 0.06 -9.71
N ARG A 74 2.38 1.20 -10.21
CA ARG A 74 3.19 2.17 -10.95
C ARG A 74 3.21 3.51 -10.22
N VAL A 75 4.32 4.24 -10.34
CA VAL A 75 4.38 5.64 -9.90
C VAL A 75 3.58 6.47 -10.90
N ALA A 76 2.66 7.31 -10.41
CA ALA A 76 1.93 8.27 -11.23
C ALA A 76 2.75 9.56 -11.41
N GLU A 77 2.55 10.22 -12.55
CA GLU A 77 3.18 11.51 -12.92
C GLU A 77 2.43 12.70 -12.32
#